data_AF-A0A3M1MI90-F1
#
_entry.id   AF-A0A3M1MI90-F1
#
_cell.length_a   1.000
_cell.length_b   1.000
_cell.length_c   1.000
_cell.angle_alpha   90.00
_cell.angle_beta   90.00
_cell.angle_gamma   90.00
#
_symmetry.space_group_name_H-M   'P 1'
#
loop_
_entity.id
_entity.type
_entity.pdbx_description
1 polymer ?
#
loop_
_entity_poly.entity_id
_entity_poly.type
_entity_poly.pdbx_seq_one_letter_code
_entity_poly.pdbx_strand_id
1 'polypeptide(L)'
;LLGMGDMLYMAGGARITRVHAPFCSDEEVEQVVAHLKLTGAPDYVPGVVEGPDSEVESEIDQVLGLGGNTSGEDALYDQAVAIVARDRKCSTSYIQRKLAIGYNKAARLVEQMEDEGVVSPANQVGKREVLIPER
;
A
#
# COMPACT_ATOMS: atom_id res chain seq x y z
N LEU A 1 -6.70 20.15 -16.44
CA LEU A 1 -5.91 19.21 -15.61
C LEU A 1 -6.86 18.06 -15.30
N LEU A 2 -6.53 16.83 -15.74
CA LEU A 2 -7.29 15.59 -15.54
C LEU A 2 -8.81 15.79 -15.41
N GLY A 3 -9.50 15.83 -16.54
CA GLY A 3 -10.95 15.94 -16.59
C GLY A 3 -11.46 15.37 -17.90
N MET A 4 -12.71 14.91 -17.89
CA MET A 4 -13.39 14.34 -19.07
C MET A 4 -12.58 13.22 -19.75
N GLY A 5 -12.41 12.09 -19.06
CA GLY A 5 -11.83 10.87 -19.65
C GLY A 5 -10.29 10.85 -19.71
N ASP A 6 -9.60 11.90 -19.29
CA ASP A 6 -8.14 11.91 -19.19
C ASP A 6 -7.65 11.19 -17.91
N MET A 7 -6.69 10.26 -18.05
CA MET A 7 -6.12 9.49 -16.94
C MET A 7 -4.58 9.34 -17.05
N LEU A 8 -3.92 9.12 -15.92
CA LEU A 8 -2.50 8.75 -15.86
C LEU A 8 -2.38 7.27 -15.48
N TYR A 9 -1.71 6.49 -16.32
CA TYR A 9 -1.49 5.06 -16.13
C TYR A 9 -0.03 4.76 -15.80
N MET A 10 0.20 3.86 -14.84
CA MET A 10 1.51 3.36 -14.46
C MET A 10 1.43 1.84 -14.23
N ALA A 11 2.00 1.06 -15.15
CA ALA A 11 2.15 -0.38 -14.96
C ALA A 11 3.34 -0.69 -14.04
N GLY A 12 3.11 -1.24 -12.86
CA GLY A 12 4.16 -1.85 -12.02
C GLY A 12 5.36 -0.96 -11.68
N GLY A 13 5.16 0.34 -11.45
CA GLY A 13 6.23 1.28 -11.11
C GLY A 13 7.02 1.83 -12.31
N ALA A 14 6.58 1.59 -13.55
CA ALA A 14 7.17 2.14 -14.76
C ALA A 14 6.89 3.66 -14.95
N ARG A 15 7.33 4.22 -16.08
CA ARG A 15 7.08 5.64 -16.41
C ARG A 15 5.58 5.93 -16.56
N ILE A 16 5.11 7.00 -15.95
CA ILE A 16 3.72 7.48 -16.07
C ILE A 16 3.41 7.81 -17.53
N THR A 17 2.32 7.24 -18.05
CA THR A 17 1.80 7.52 -19.39
C THR A 17 0.42 8.16 -19.27
N ARG A 18 0.20 9.25 -20.01
CA ARG A 18 -1.13 9.87 -20.08
C ARG A 18 -1.97 9.12 -21.11
N VAL A 19 -3.15 8.69 -20.70
CA VAL A 19 -4.12 7.98 -21.54
C VAL A 19 -5.39 8.82 -21.59
N HIS A 20 -5.93 9.01 -22.78
CA HIS A 20 -7.21 9.67 -22.97
C HIS A 20 -8.27 8.61 -23.28
N ALA A 21 -9.18 8.39 -22.34
CA ALA A 21 -10.37 7.59 -22.51
C ALA A 21 -11.54 8.48 -22.98
N PRO A 22 -12.52 7.92 -23.71
CA PRO A 22 -13.75 8.64 -23.98
C PRO A 22 -14.44 8.99 -22.66
N PHE A 23 -14.79 10.26 -22.49
CA PHE A 23 -15.70 10.67 -21.42
C PHE A 23 -17.11 10.24 -21.79
N CYS A 24 -17.79 9.58 -20.86
CA CYS A 24 -19.21 9.31 -20.97
C CYS A 24 -19.89 10.02 -19.80
N SER A 25 -20.89 10.86 -20.07
CA SER A 25 -21.65 11.53 -19.01
C SER A 25 -22.70 10.60 -18.41
N ASP A 26 -23.17 10.91 -17.21
CA ASP A 26 -24.20 10.13 -16.53
C ASP A 26 -25.48 10.07 -17.39
N GLU A 27 -25.85 11.17 -18.06
CA GLU A 27 -27.02 11.21 -18.95
C GLU A 27 -26.87 10.28 -20.16
N GLU A 28 -25.67 10.15 -20.74
CA GLU A 28 -25.42 9.24 -21.85
C GLU A 28 -25.54 7.78 -21.39
N VAL A 29 -25.01 7.46 -20.20
CA VAL A 29 -25.14 6.14 -19.58
C VAL A 29 -26.63 5.80 -19.35
N GLU A 30 -27.40 6.72 -18.79
CA GLU A 30 -28.83 6.52 -18.54
C GLU A 30 -29.61 6.24 -19.84
N GLN A 31 -29.33 6.99 -20.91
CA GLN A 31 -29.97 6.80 -22.21
C GLN A 31 -29.65 5.42 -22.80
N VAL A 32 -28.39 4.99 -22.74
CA VAL A 32 -27.96 3.67 -23.21
C VAL A 32 -28.63 2.56 -22.38
N VAL A 33 -28.66 2.70 -21.06
CA VAL A 33 -29.33 1.74 -20.17
C VAL A 33 -30.83 1.67 -20.45
N ALA A 34 -31.49 2.80 -20.67
CA ALA A 34 -32.92 2.83 -21.01
C ALA A 34 -33.20 2.10 -22.34
N HIS A 35 -32.33 2.28 -23.34
CA HIS A 35 -32.43 1.55 -24.60
C HIS A 35 -32.22 0.03 -24.41
N LEU A 36 -31.19 -0.37 -23.65
CA LEU A 36 -30.89 -1.79 -23.40
C LEU A 36 -32.00 -2.51 -22.61
N LYS A 37 -32.70 -1.82 -21.72
CA LYS A 37 -33.86 -2.37 -21.01
C LYS A 37 -35.03 -2.74 -21.94
N LEU A 38 -35.08 -2.19 -23.16
CA LEU A 38 -36.09 -2.59 -24.16
C LEU A 38 -35.75 -3.92 -24.83
N THR A 39 -34.48 -4.35 -24.79
CA THR A 39 -34.00 -5.51 -25.55
C THR A 39 -34.25 -6.85 -24.85
N GLY A 40 -34.58 -6.86 -23.56
CA GLY A 40 -34.92 -8.08 -22.82
C GLY A 40 -34.79 -7.96 -21.30
N ALA A 41 -35.09 -9.06 -20.61
CA ALA A 41 -34.85 -9.18 -19.17
C ALA A 41 -33.34 -9.32 -18.89
N PRO A 42 -32.82 -8.64 -17.85
CA PRO A 42 -31.42 -8.77 -17.48
C PRO A 42 -31.11 -10.18 -16.95
N ASP A 43 -30.00 -10.76 -17.42
CA ASP A 43 -29.41 -11.96 -16.85
C ASP A 43 -28.29 -11.54 -15.88
N TYR A 44 -28.55 -11.70 -14.58
CA TYR A 44 -27.61 -11.31 -13.54
C TYR A 44 -26.72 -12.48 -13.19
N VAL A 45 -25.41 -12.31 -13.38
CA VAL A 45 -24.42 -13.31 -12.96
C VAL A 45 -24.21 -13.19 -11.44
N PRO A 46 -24.62 -14.18 -10.64
CA PRO A 46 -24.28 -14.22 -9.21
C PRO A 46 -22.76 -14.35 -9.07
N GLY A 47 -22.15 -13.57 -8.18
CA GLY A 47 -20.70 -13.57 -7.95
C GLY A 47 -19.94 -12.35 -8.49
N VAL A 48 -20.52 -11.52 -9.37
CA VAL A 48 -19.85 -10.28 -9.81
C VAL A 48 -19.70 -9.27 -8.66
N VAL A 49 -20.60 -9.34 -7.68
CA VAL A 49 -20.59 -8.52 -6.46
C VAL A 49 -19.84 -9.22 -5.32
N GLU A 50 -19.55 -10.51 -5.46
CA GLU A 50 -18.78 -11.23 -4.47
C GLU A 50 -17.31 -10.85 -4.68
N GLY A 51 -16.70 -10.29 -3.64
CA GLY A 51 -15.28 -9.99 -3.65
C GLY A 51 -14.45 -11.27 -3.85
N PRO A 52 -13.16 -11.14 -4.15
CA PRO A 52 -12.27 -12.31 -4.22
C PRO A 52 -12.41 -13.15 -2.94
N ASP A 53 -12.30 -14.47 -3.06
CA ASP A 53 -12.34 -15.36 -1.91
C ASP A 53 -11.39 -14.86 -0.81
N SER A 54 -11.83 -14.94 0.45
CA SER A 54 -11.10 -14.37 1.61
C SER A 54 -9.61 -14.77 1.68
N GLU A 55 -9.24 -15.93 1.13
CA GLU A 55 -7.84 -16.36 1.01
C GLU A 55 -7.05 -15.47 0.04
N VAL A 56 -7.62 -15.11 -1.11
CA VAL A 56 -7.02 -14.22 -2.12
C VAL A 56 -7.01 -12.77 -1.64
N GLU A 57 -8.06 -12.35 -0.92
CA GLU A 57 -8.09 -11.04 -0.25
C GLU A 57 -6.93 -10.91 0.76
N SER A 58 -6.65 -11.98 1.52
CA SER A 58 -5.54 -12.02 2.47
C SER A 58 -4.15 -12.00 1.80
N GLU A 59 -4.01 -12.56 0.60
CA GLU A 59 -2.76 -12.50 -0.18
C GLU A 59 -2.54 -11.10 -0.75
N ILE A 60 -3.58 -10.47 -1.27
CA ILE A 60 -3.52 -9.09 -1.77
C ILE A 60 -3.19 -8.13 -0.62
N ASP A 61 -3.82 -8.30 0.54
CA ASP A 61 -3.52 -7.52 1.74
C ASP A 61 -2.11 -7.76 2.28
N GLN A 62 -1.55 -8.95 2.13
CA GLN A 62 -0.14 -9.23 2.46
C GLN A 62 0.82 -8.54 1.48
N VAL A 63 0.50 -8.55 0.18
CA VAL A 63 1.28 -7.86 -0.86
C VAL A 63 1.20 -6.34 -0.72
N LEU A 64 0.03 -5.80 -0.34
CA LEU A 64 -0.21 -4.38 -0.14
C LEU A 64 0.14 -3.90 1.28
N GLY A 65 0.46 -4.81 2.20
CA GLY A 65 0.80 -4.49 3.60
C GLY A 65 -0.38 -3.98 4.43
N LEU A 66 -1.59 -4.37 4.07
CA LEU A 66 -2.86 -4.02 4.73
C LEU A 66 -3.30 -5.09 5.75
N GLY A 67 -2.77 -6.32 5.65
CA GLY A 67 -3.05 -7.41 6.57
C GLY A 67 -2.28 -7.28 7.89
N GLY A 68 -3.00 -6.98 8.98
CA GLY A 68 -2.48 -6.99 10.35
C GLY A 68 -2.22 -8.41 10.84
N ASN A 69 -1.08 -9.00 10.44
CA ASN A 69 -0.63 -10.28 10.95
C ASN A 69 0.40 -10.07 12.05
N THR A 70 -0.08 -9.99 13.29
CA THR A 70 0.69 -9.70 14.51
C THR A 70 1.86 -10.67 14.72
N SER A 71 1.79 -11.91 14.21
CA SER A 71 2.88 -12.90 14.36
C SER A 71 4.07 -12.66 13.42
N GLY A 72 3.85 -12.04 12.26
CA GLY A 72 4.92 -11.72 11.30
C GLY A 72 5.51 -10.32 11.52
N GLU A 73 4.72 -9.41 12.08
CA GLU A 73 5.18 -8.06 12.43
C GLU A 73 6.18 -8.08 13.57
N ASP A 74 5.96 -8.89 14.62
CA ASP A 74 6.90 -9.05 15.72
C ASP A 74 8.26 -9.61 15.25
N ALA A 75 8.25 -10.61 14.36
CA ALA A 75 9.48 -11.16 13.79
C ALA A 75 10.24 -10.16 12.89
N LEU A 76 9.52 -9.29 12.18
CA LEU A 76 10.12 -8.22 11.38
C LEU A 76 10.67 -7.09 12.26
N TYR A 77 10.00 -6.80 13.37
CA TYR A 77 10.45 -5.83 14.36
C TYR A 77 11.76 -6.27 15.01
N ASP A 78 11.85 -7.52 15.48
CA ASP A 78 13.08 -8.06 16.07
C ASP A 78 14.27 -8.01 15.10
N GLN A 79 14.02 -8.31 13.81
CA GLN A 79 15.04 -8.19 12.77
C GLN A 79 15.45 -6.73 12.53
N ALA A 80 14.51 -5.79 12.54
CA ALA A 80 14.79 -4.38 12.38
C ALA A 80 15.66 -3.86 13.54
N VAL A 81 15.32 -4.21 14.78
CA VAL A 81 16.08 -3.85 15.98
C VAL A 81 17.49 -4.43 15.92
N ALA A 82 17.66 -5.69 15.52
CA ALA A 82 18.96 -6.33 15.38
C ALA A 82 19.87 -5.63 14.34
N ILE A 83 19.28 -5.18 13.23
CA ILE A 83 20.00 -4.44 12.18
C ILE A 83 20.40 -3.04 12.69
N VAL A 84 19.49 -2.35 13.39
CA VAL A 84 19.73 -1.02 13.95
C VAL A 84 20.81 -1.06 15.04
N ALA A 85 20.78 -2.07 15.91
CA ALA A 85 21.79 -2.28 16.93
C ALA A 85 23.18 -2.51 16.32
N ARG A 86 23.27 -3.32 15.26
CA ARG A 86 24.53 -3.65 14.56
C ARG A 86 25.11 -2.47 13.79
N ASP A 87 24.30 -1.78 12.99
CA ASP A 87 24.79 -0.78 12.05
C ASP A 87 24.75 0.65 12.62
N ARG A 88 24.17 0.84 13.83
CA ARG A 88 24.00 2.13 14.54
C ARG A 88 23.35 3.23 13.68
N LYS A 89 22.57 2.83 12.68
CA LYS A 89 21.90 3.71 11.72
C LYS A 89 20.43 3.35 11.66
N CYS A 90 19.57 4.29 12.03
CA CYS A 90 18.14 4.15 11.88
C CYS A 90 17.57 5.29 11.02
N SER A 91 17.08 4.92 9.83
CA SER A 91 16.24 5.77 8.99
C SER A 91 15.23 4.91 8.24
N THR A 92 14.05 5.45 7.95
CA THR A 92 12.97 4.73 7.24
C THR A 92 13.45 4.13 5.92
N SER A 93 14.18 4.91 5.13
CA SER A 93 14.79 4.46 3.86
C SER A 93 15.88 3.40 4.01
N TYR A 94 16.55 3.34 5.16
CA TYR A 94 17.59 2.35 5.43
C TYR A 94 16.97 1.00 5.79
N ILE A 95 15.95 0.99 6.66
CA ILE A 95 15.19 -0.21 7.03
C ILE A 95 14.44 -0.79 5.82
N GLN A 96 13.84 0.08 5.00
CA GLN A 96 13.17 -0.31 3.76
C GLN A 96 14.08 -1.17 2.86
N ARG A 97 15.33 -0.73 2.64
CA ARG A 97 16.28 -1.47 1.79
C ARG A 97 16.82 -2.74 2.44
N LYS A 98 16.99 -2.75 3.76
CA LYS A 98 17.57 -3.90 4.47
C LYS A 98 16.59 -5.05 4.66
N LEU A 99 15.31 -4.74 4.90
CA LEU A 99 14.25 -5.73 5.08
C LEU A 99 13.43 -5.99 3.81
N ALA A 100 13.72 -5.28 2.71
CA ALA A 100 12.98 -5.37 1.44
C ALA A 100 11.45 -5.20 1.61
N ILE A 101 11.04 -4.30 2.53
CA ILE A 101 9.64 -4.00 2.83
C ILE A 101 9.19 -2.69 2.18
N GLY A 102 7.87 -2.48 2.08
CA GLY A 102 7.30 -1.22 1.62
C GLY A 102 7.57 -0.03 2.56
N TYR A 103 7.50 1.20 2.03
CA TYR A 103 7.78 2.42 2.78
C TYR A 103 6.92 2.58 4.04
N ASN A 104 5.60 2.34 3.92
CA ASN A 104 4.66 2.47 5.05
C ASN A 104 4.97 1.49 6.18
N LYS A 105 5.39 0.26 5.83
CA LYS A 105 5.78 -0.75 6.81
C LYS A 105 7.09 -0.38 7.51
N ALA A 106 8.07 0.13 6.76
CA ALA A 106 9.32 0.64 7.34
C ALA A 106 9.11 1.86 8.24
N ALA A 107 8.16 2.74 7.90
CA ALA A 107 7.79 3.88 8.74
C ALA A 107 7.18 3.43 10.07
N ARG A 108 6.17 2.55 10.04
CA ARG A 108 5.56 1.98 11.26
C ARG A 108 6.58 1.31 12.18
N LEU A 109 7.49 0.50 11.63
CA LEU A 109 8.53 -0.16 12.43
C LEU A 109 9.45 0.86 13.13
N VAL A 110 9.77 1.97 12.46
CA VAL A 110 10.62 3.03 13.02
C VAL A 110 9.89 3.85 14.08
N GLU A 111 8.59 4.08 13.91
CA GLU A 111 7.72 4.71 14.92
C GLU A 111 7.61 3.83 16.16
N GLN A 112 7.36 2.53 15.98
CA GLN A 112 7.33 1.57 17.09
C GLN A 112 8.66 1.52 17.86
N MET A 113 9.80 1.55 17.15
CA MET A 113 11.13 1.63 17.80
C MET A 113 11.34 2.95 18.58
N GLU A 114 10.65 4.03 18.23
CA GLU A 114 10.68 5.29 18.98
C GLU A 114 9.87 5.18 20.27
N ASP A 115 8.66 4.64 20.18
CA ASP A 115 7.75 4.43 21.31
C ASP A 115 8.35 3.49 22.36
N GLU A 116 9.07 2.45 21.92
CA GLU A 116 9.76 1.50 22.79
C GLU A 116 11.13 2.02 23.31
N GLY A 117 11.56 3.22 22.88
CA GLY A 117 12.81 3.83 23.34
C GLY A 117 14.09 3.21 22.78
N VAL A 118 13.98 2.46 21.68
CA VAL A 118 15.11 1.87 20.94
C VAL A 118 15.87 2.96 20.16
N VAL A 119 15.15 3.94 19.61
CA VAL A 119 15.73 5.06 18.85
C VAL A 119 15.24 6.41 19.36
N SER A 120 16.06 7.44 19.17
CA SER A 120 15.69 8.82 19.47
C SER A 120 14.61 9.35 18.52
N PRO A 121 13.91 10.43 18.89
CA PRO A 121 13.11 11.20 17.97
C PRO A 121 13.92 11.65 16.75
N ALA A 122 13.22 11.82 15.63
CA ALA A 122 13.84 12.33 14.41
C ALA A 122 14.36 13.76 14.62
N ASN A 123 15.63 13.99 14.29
CA ASN A 123 16.16 15.34 14.16
C ASN A 123 15.70 15.98 12.82
N GLN A 124 16.00 17.26 12.60
CA GLN A 124 15.55 18.05 11.45
C GLN A 124 15.90 17.47 10.06
N VAL A 125 16.83 16.50 10.01
CA VAL A 125 17.30 15.82 8.80
C VAL A 125 16.75 14.37 8.70
N GLY A 126 15.88 13.97 9.63
CA GLY A 126 15.30 12.63 9.68
C GLY A 126 16.27 11.54 10.14
N LYS A 127 17.41 11.90 10.74
CA LYS A 127 18.32 10.94 11.38
C LYS A 127 17.83 10.66 12.81
N ARG A 128 17.94 9.41 13.22
CA ARG A 128 17.61 8.97 14.57
C ARG A 128 18.84 8.32 15.18
N GLU A 129 19.12 8.64 16.43
CA GLU A 129 20.22 8.05 17.19
C GLU A 129 19.75 6.76 17.88
N VAL A 130 20.61 5.76 17.96
CA VAL A 130 20.28 4.46 18.56
C VAL A 130 20.62 4.50 20.05
N LEU A 131 19.62 4.25 20.91
CA LEU A 131 19.73 4.38 22.36
C LEU A 131 20.07 3.06 23.06
N ILE A 132 20.03 1.93 22.34
CA ILE A 132 20.34 0.60 22.90
C ILE A 132 21.86 0.42 23.10
N PRO A 133 22.32 -0.19 24.23
CA PRO A 133 23.72 -0.58 24.43
C PRO A 133 24.20 -1.69 23.47
N GLU A 134 25.50 -1.69 23.14
CA GLU A 134 26.16 -2.72 22.34
C GLU A 134 25.95 -4.12 22.94
N ARG A 135 25.55 -5.10 22.12
CA ARG A 135 25.56 -6.52 22.44
C ARG A 135 26.22 -7.30 21.31
#